data_AF-A0A3B9YSM0-F1
#
_entry.id   AF-A0A3B9YSM0-F1
#
_cell.length_a   1.000
_cell.length_b   1.000
_cell.length_c   1.000
_cell.angle_alpha   90.00
_cell.angle_beta   90.00
_cell.angle_gamma   90.00
#
_symmetry.space_group_name_H-M   'P 1'
#
loop_
_entity.id
_entity.type
_entity.pdbx_description
1 polymer ?
#
loop_
_entity_poly.entity_id
_entity_poly.type
_entity_poly.pdbx_seq_one_letter_code
_entity_poly.pdbx_strand_id
1 'polypeptide(L)'
;GAGLAWALLNQIERRTRVDSLLRRTEERFELAIAGARCGIWDWDLRSDRIYWSGAMQQLLGRGRTAGAKTRAQIMDLVHPEDRAVLDEIRASIQGGETVI
;
A
#
# COMPACT_ATOMS: atom_id res chain seq x y z
N GLY A 1 -31.06 -1.81 30.11
CA GLY A 1 -32.35 -1.25 29.63
C GLY A 1 -32.37 -1.22 28.11
N ALA A 2 -33.56 -1.18 27.50
CA ALA A 2 -33.76 -1.29 26.05
C ALA A 2 -32.91 -0.30 25.21
N GLY A 3 -32.65 0.91 25.72
CA GLY A 3 -31.79 1.90 25.04
C GLY A 3 -30.32 1.47 24.88
N LEU A 4 -29.76 0.73 25.84
CA LEU A 4 -28.39 0.18 25.71
C LEU A 4 -28.33 -0.94 24.68
N ALA A 5 -29.36 -1.79 24.62
CA ALA A 5 -29.46 -2.85 23.62
C ALA A 5 -29.57 -2.26 22.20
N TRP A 6 -30.39 -1.22 22.03
CA TRP A 6 -30.50 -0.50 20.75
C TRP A 6 -29.19 0.18 20.35
N ALA A 7 -28.50 0.86 21.28
CA ALA A 7 -27.22 1.51 21.02
C ALA A 7 -26.14 0.49 20.60
N LEU A 8 -26.08 -0.67 21.26
CA LEU A 8 -25.16 -1.75 20.91
C LEU A 8 -25.47 -2.32 19.52
N LEU A 9 -26.74 -2.58 19.20
CA LEU A 9 -27.15 -3.06 17.87
C LEU A 9 -26.79 -2.07 16.78
N ASN A 10 -27.07 -0.78 16.98
CA ASN A 10 -26.72 0.27 16.02
C ASN A 10 -25.20 0.39 15.83
N GLN A 11 -24.43 0.25 16.92
CA GLN A 11 -22.97 0.26 16.85
C GLN A 11 -22.41 -0.93 16.06
N ILE A 12 -22.97 -2.13 16.24
CA ILE A 12 -22.58 -3.34 15.50
C ILE A 12 -22.90 -3.14 14.02
N GLU A 13 -24.12 -2.72 13.69
CA GLU A 13 -24.55 -2.50 12.32
C GLU A 13 -23.68 -1.45 11.61
N ARG A 14 -23.35 -0.36 12.30
CA ARG A 14 -22.45 0.68 11.78
C ARG A 14 -21.06 0.12 11.48
N ARG A 15 -20.48 -0.68 12.37
CA ARG A 15 -19.17 -1.30 12.15
C ARG A 15 -19.21 -2.26 10.97
N THR A 16 -20.18 -3.17 10.92
CA THR A 16 -20.34 -4.11 9.81
C THR A 16 -20.53 -3.40 8.47
N ARG A 17 -21.23 -2.26 8.45
CA ARG A 17 -21.41 -1.46 7.24
C ARG A 17 -20.11 -0.80 6.77
N VAL A 18 -19.31 -0.27 7.69
CA VAL A 18 -17.98 0.29 7.37
C VAL A 18 -17.05 -0.81 6.86
N ASP A 19 -16.99 -1.96 7.54
CA ASP A 19 -16.12 -3.07 7.16
C ASP A 19 -16.49 -3.65 5.79
N SER A 20 -17.78 -3.81 5.51
CA SER A 20 -18.25 -4.30 4.20
C SER A 20 -17.98 -3.30 3.07
N LEU A 21 -18.13 -2.01 3.32
CA LEU A 21 -17.81 -0.96 2.35
C LEU A 21 -16.30 -0.91 2.06
N LEU A 22 -15.48 -1.00 3.12
CA LEU A 22 -14.03 -1.07 3.00
C LEU A 22 -13.62 -2.28 2.16
N ARG A 23 -14.11 -3.47 2.52
CA ARG A 23 -13.81 -4.71 1.80
C ARG A 23 -14.17 -4.65 0.32
N ARG A 24 -15.38 -4.16 -0.01
CA ARG A 24 -15.80 -4.00 -1.41
C ARG A 24 -14.93 -3.02 -2.20
N THR A 25 -14.45 -1.98 -1.53
CA THR A 25 -13.57 -0.98 -2.14
C THR A 25 -12.18 -1.58 -2.37
N GLU A 26 -11.62 -2.29 -1.38
CA GLU A 26 -10.36 -3.02 -1.51
C GLU A 26 -10.42 -4.08 -2.62
N GLU A 27 -11.49 -4.88 -2.67
CA GLU A 27 -11.69 -5.89 -3.71
C GLU A 27 -11.75 -5.27 -5.12
N ARG A 28 -12.50 -4.18 -5.28
CA ARG A 28 -12.56 -3.45 -6.57
C ARG A 28 -11.22 -2.83 -6.95
N PHE A 29 -10.50 -2.29 -5.97
CA PHE A 29 -9.18 -1.69 -6.19
C PHE A 29 -8.17 -2.74 -6.63
N GLU A 30 -8.08 -3.87 -5.93
CA GLU A 30 -7.22 -4.99 -6.29
C GLU A 30 -7.57 -5.55 -7.69
N LEU A 31 -8.87 -5.69 -8.01
CA LEU A 31 -9.31 -6.12 -9.34
C LEU A 31 -8.91 -5.12 -10.44
N ALA A 32 -9.05 -3.82 -10.21
CA ALA A 32 -8.68 -2.79 -11.18
C ALA A 32 -7.17 -2.81 -11.46
N ILE A 33 -6.35 -2.93 -10.41
CA ILE A 33 -4.89 -3.00 -10.51
C ILE A 33 -4.46 -4.29 -11.24
N ALA A 34 -5.05 -5.43 -10.86
CA ALA A 34 -4.77 -6.71 -11.51
C ALA A 34 -5.14 -6.68 -12.99
N GLY A 35 -6.30 -6.13 -13.35
CA GLY A 35 -6.74 -5.98 -14.73
C GLY A 35 -5.86 -5.03 -15.56
N ALA A 36 -5.35 -3.96 -14.94
CA ALA A 36 -4.39 -3.06 -15.56
C ALA A 36 -2.98 -3.65 -15.68
N ARG A 37 -2.72 -4.82 -15.07
CA ARG A 37 -1.38 -5.44 -14.96
C ARG A 37 -0.33 -4.49 -14.39
N CYS A 38 -0.74 -3.58 -13.51
CA CYS A 38 0.15 -2.68 -12.81
C CYS A 38 0.35 -3.12 -11.36
N GLY A 39 1.40 -2.62 -10.72
CA GLY A 39 1.65 -2.82 -9.31
C GLY A 39 1.76 -1.46 -8.62
N ILE A 40 1.19 -1.35 -7.43
CA ILE A 40 1.37 -0.17 -6.57
C ILE A 40 2.49 -0.43 -5.58
N TRP A 41 3.35 0.56 -5.44
CA TRP A 41 4.32 0.67 -4.37
C TRP A 41 4.25 2.06 -3.72
N ASP A 42 4.54 2.12 -2.43
CA ASP A 42 4.63 3.36 -1.65
C ASP A 42 5.85 3.27 -0.75
N TRP A 43 6.62 4.35 -0.65
CA TRP A 43 7.82 4.43 0.18
C TRP A 43 7.67 5.51 1.24
N ASP A 44 7.51 5.08 2.49
CA ASP A 44 7.64 5.95 3.64
C ASP A 44 9.13 6.22 3.91
N LEU A 45 9.58 7.40 3.48
CA LEU A 45 10.95 7.89 3.66
C LEU A 45 11.33 8.11 5.13
N ARG A 46 10.38 8.33 6.04
CA ARG A 46 10.67 8.56 7.47
C ARG A 46 10.96 7.24 8.18
N SER A 47 10.20 6.20 7.87
CA SER A 47 10.37 4.88 8.48
C SER A 47 11.21 3.91 7.65
N ASP A 48 11.63 4.31 6.44
CA ASP A 48 12.31 3.50 5.43
C ASP A 48 11.55 2.21 5.08
N ARG A 49 10.22 2.31 4.99
CA ARG A 49 9.34 1.17 4.72
C ARG A 49 8.67 1.33 3.37
N ILE A 50 8.79 0.29 2.56
CA ILE A 50 8.19 0.20 1.24
C ILE A 50 7.03 -0.79 1.30
N TYR A 51 5.84 -0.30 1.00
CA TYR A 51 4.65 -1.09 0.79
C TYR A 51 4.57 -1.54 -0.66
N TRP A 52 4.26 -2.82 -0.90
CA TRP A 52 3.90 -3.36 -2.21
C TRP A 52 2.52 -4.00 -2.14
N SER A 53 1.65 -3.58 -3.05
CA SER A 53 0.35 -4.23 -3.29
C SER A 53 0.49 -5.72 -3.63
N GLY A 54 -0.60 -6.48 -3.47
CA GLY A 54 -0.63 -7.89 -3.86
C GLY A 54 -0.32 -8.08 -5.35
N ALA A 55 -0.88 -7.21 -6.20
CA ALA A 55 -0.62 -7.21 -7.64
C ALA A 55 0.86 -6.91 -7.98
N MET A 56 1.52 -5.98 -7.29
CA MET A 56 2.96 -5.71 -7.50
C MET A 56 3.82 -6.96 -7.22
N GLN A 57 3.49 -7.69 -6.14
CA GLN A 57 4.21 -8.91 -5.80
C GLN A 57 4.05 -9.99 -6.89
N GLN A 58 2.82 -10.17 -7.38
CA GLN A 58 2.53 -11.09 -8.49
C GLN A 58 3.24 -10.65 -9.78
N LEU A 59 3.24 -9.36 -10.10
CA LEU A 59 3.88 -8.79 -11.28
C LEU A 59 5.38 -9.09 -11.32
N LEU A 60 6.05 -9.02 -10.17
CA LEU A 60 7.49 -9.30 -10.03
C LEU A 60 7.81 -10.78 -9.77
N GLY A 61 6.82 -11.68 -9.92
CA GLY A 61 7.00 -13.12 -9.72
C GLY A 61 7.34 -13.52 -8.28
N ARG A 62 7.08 -12.65 -7.31
CA ARG A 62 7.32 -12.94 -5.89
C ARG A 62 6.03 -13.43 -5.25
N GLY A 63 6.10 -14.57 -4.56
CA GLY A 63 4.99 -15.03 -3.72
C GLY A 63 4.57 -13.96 -2.72
N ARG A 64 3.32 -14.01 -2.24
CA ARG A 64 2.79 -13.05 -1.25
C ARG A 64 3.67 -13.08 0.00
N THR A 65 4.64 -12.18 0.07
CA THR A 65 5.55 -12.04 1.19
C THR A 65 4.96 -10.98 2.10
N ALA A 66 4.43 -11.43 3.23
CA ALA A 66 3.88 -10.54 4.23
C ALA A 66 4.97 -9.63 4.81
N GLY A 67 4.70 -8.33 4.88
CA GLY A 67 5.56 -7.34 5.52
C GLY A 67 6.06 -6.25 4.56
N ALA A 68 6.19 -5.04 5.11
CA ALA A 68 6.85 -3.93 4.43
C ALA A 68 8.33 -4.27 4.17
N LYS A 69 8.82 -3.89 3.00
CA LYS A 69 10.21 -4.12 2.56
C LYS A 69 11.06 -2.92 2.94
N THR A 70 12.33 -3.11 3.24
CA THR A 70 13.27 -1.98 3.40
C THR A 70 13.76 -1.51 2.04
N ARG A 71 14.25 -0.27 1.95
CA ARG A 71 14.88 0.22 0.71
C ARG A 71 15.99 -0.70 0.23
N ALA A 72 16.85 -1.16 1.14
CA ALA A 72 17.94 -2.08 0.80
C ALA A 72 17.43 -3.34 0.07
N GLN A 73 16.33 -3.93 0.53
CA GLN A 73 15.72 -5.10 -0.11
C GLN A 73 15.13 -4.81 -1.50
N ILE A 74 14.74 -3.56 -1.77
CA ILE A 74 14.24 -3.13 -3.08
C ILE A 74 15.39 -2.77 -4.02
N MET A 75 16.49 -2.20 -3.53
CA MET A 75 17.66 -1.85 -4.36
C MET A 75 18.27 -3.06 -5.08
N ASP A 76 18.17 -4.25 -4.49
CA ASP A 76 18.59 -5.50 -5.12
C ASP A 76 17.74 -5.89 -6.34
N LEU A 77 16.54 -5.33 -6.46
CA LEU A 77 15.60 -5.57 -7.57
C LEU A 77 15.65 -4.47 -8.63
N VAL A 78 16.23 -3.32 -8.30
CA VAL A 78 16.39 -2.20 -9.20
C VAL A 78 17.65 -2.43 -10.03
N HIS A 79 17.54 -2.20 -11.33
CA HIS A 79 18.67 -2.30 -12.25
C HIS A 79 19.82 -1.39 -11.75
N PRO A 80 21.10 -1.84 -11.79
CA PRO A 80 22.21 -1.08 -11.22
C PRO A 80 22.31 0.37 -11.70
N GLU A 81 21.95 0.63 -12.96
CA GLU A 81 21.98 1.97 -13.58
C GLU A 81 20.89 2.90 -13.02
N ASP A 82 19.76 2.35 -12.58
CA ASP A 82 18.62 3.12 -12.07
C ASP A 82 18.71 3.38 -10.56
N ARG A 83 19.73 2.81 -9.90
CA ARG A 83 19.92 2.96 -8.44
C ARG A 83 20.18 4.41 -8.02
N ALA A 84 20.89 5.16 -8.86
CA ALA A 84 21.19 6.57 -8.59
C ALA A 84 19.91 7.43 -8.54
N VAL A 85 18.91 7.11 -9.37
CA VAL A 85 17.63 7.83 -9.43
C VAL A 85 16.90 7.76 -8.09
N LEU A 86 16.94 6.62 -7.39
CA LEU A 86 16.32 6.48 -6.07
C LEU A 86 17.01 7.32 -4.99
N ASP A 87 18.32 7.50 -5.10
CA ASP A 87 19.06 8.40 -4.21
C ASP A 87 18.73 9.88 -4.51
N GLU A 88 18.57 10.24 -5.79
CA GLU A 88 18.16 11.57 -6.23
C GLU A 88 16.73 11.93 -5.78
N ILE A 89 15.76 11.01 -5.93
CA ILE A 89 14.37 11.20 -5.45
C ILE A 89 14.35 11.51 -3.95
N ARG A 90 15.17 10.81 -3.17
CA ARG A 90 15.26 11.06 -1.73
C ARG A 90 15.88 12.42 -1.43
N ALA A 91 16.93 12.80 -2.16
CA ALA A 91 17.59 14.08 -1.98
C ALA A 91 16.66 15.25 -2.33
N SER A 92 15.85 15.15 -3.39
CA SER A 92 14.91 16.21 -3.80
C SER A 92 13.78 16.40 -2.80
N ILE A 93 13.22 15.31 -2.25
CA ILE A 93 12.16 15.35 -1.24
C ILE A 93 12.67 15.93 0.10
N GLN A 94 13.94 15.68 0.46
CA GLN A 94 14.56 16.30 1.64
C GLN A 94 14.99 17.76 1.41
N GLY A 95 15.28 18.13 0.16
CA GLY A 95 15.64 19.48 -0.26
C GLY A 95 14.45 20.44 -0.47
N GLY A 96 13.22 19.92 -0.55
CA GLY A 96 12.00 20.71 -0.70
C GLY A 96 11.57 20.98 -2.15
N GLU A 97 12.21 20.37 -3.14
CA GLU A 97 11.81 20.46 -4.55
C GLU A 97 11.14 19.15 -4.99
N THR A 98 9.81 19.20 -5.12
CA THR A 98 9.03 18.13 -5.74
C THR A 98 9.29 18.16 -7.24
N VAL A 99 9.99 17.15 -7.76
CA VAL A 99 10.05 16.86 -9.19
C VAL A 99 8.76 16.12 -9.58
N ILE A 100 7.93 16.75 -10.42
CA ILE A 100 6.76 16.14 -11.08
C ILE A 100 7.19 15.70 -12.48
#